data_AF-A0A9N8V190-F1
#
_entry.id   AF-A0A9N8V190-F1
#
_cell.length_a   1.000
_cell.length_b   1.000
_cell.length_c   1.000
_cell.angle_alpha   90.00
_cell.angle_beta   90.00
_cell.angle_gamma   90.00
#
_symmetry.space_group_name_H-M   'P 1'
#
loop_
_entity.id
_entity.type
_entity.pdbx_description
1 polymer ?
#
loop_
_entity_poly.entity_id
_entity_poly.type
_entity_poly.pdbx_seq_one_letter_code
_entity_poly.pdbx_strand_id
1 'polypeptide(L)'
;MSNNAKVQRQRKRTVEKKRQTSQINSPPELVPDILYEIFFYLFIEDEDDPALISENGTNRSNPVSDIYSCLLVKKSWSEVALQFLYSRPFMRRGRKQVELYLSMLKYNEIKYLKSQGIQEMNKIHSNYQITTKYPYPAYLKTLDYGRLVMSVWAFCNSNWTTRALDNKVILVTRALLRLFARSHSTHFTIINCSLGKYSFADAYYSILAEPEFDQFLATVKRCKIDCNFADDATFLDQIPRSLRNLDKIDMKSSTTMNKLGKKCFITDYSSVIISQKNLVSLQLQQYESFLDRILESLTFQSHSLVELKFVECDFNNCLPWWGIAACQKLTDLQFIRCWNISFDIATPVLSATFPYLQNVSVVECAFNCYHFICPEFRQWASNYSNSNVNHNNELCNIAMNKHNAGDVQQQQIEEVLSNYPALDFDLRFNFDVDAVGASLVDNIFDRYIDLDSVLASPSGAGQNGIISDNIFDQYLDLDSVLASPSDTGQNGTNGNDGN
;
A
#
# COMPACT_ATOMS: atom_id res chain seq x y z
N MET A 1 -33.79 -61.63 23.20
CA MET A 1 -33.07 -60.38 23.58
C MET A 1 -31.53 -60.48 23.58
N SER A 2 -30.91 -61.67 23.51
CA SER A 2 -29.43 -61.83 23.61
C SER A 2 -28.61 -61.41 22.35
N ASN A 3 -29.20 -61.43 21.15
CA ASN A 3 -28.46 -61.17 19.91
C ASN A 3 -28.22 -59.67 19.59
N ASN A 4 -29.12 -58.78 20.00
CA ASN A 4 -28.96 -57.34 19.73
C ASN A 4 -27.80 -56.70 20.53
N ALA A 5 -27.55 -57.18 21.75
CA ALA A 5 -26.46 -56.67 22.59
C ALA A 5 -25.06 -57.04 22.06
N LYS A 6 -24.92 -58.19 21.39
CA LYS A 6 -23.64 -58.62 20.78
C LYS A 6 -23.32 -57.82 19.52
N VAL A 7 -24.32 -57.54 18.68
CA VAL A 7 -24.14 -56.74 17.45
C VAL A 7 -23.77 -55.28 17.77
N GLN A 8 -24.37 -54.67 18.79
CA GLN A 8 -24.01 -53.30 19.19
C GLN A 8 -22.59 -53.22 19.80
N ARG A 9 -22.14 -54.22 20.55
CA ARG A 9 -20.76 -54.26 21.09
C ARG A 9 -19.71 -54.47 20.00
N GLN A 10 -20.00 -55.27 18.97
CA GLN A 10 -19.11 -55.41 17.82
C GLN A 10 -19.03 -54.12 17.00
N ARG A 11 -20.16 -53.43 16.77
CA ARG A 11 -20.15 -52.12 16.08
C ARG A 11 -19.33 -51.06 16.83
N LYS A 12 -19.47 -50.96 18.16
CA LYS A 12 -18.65 -50.04 18.96
C LYS A 12 -17.15 -50.35 18.83
N ARG A 13 -16.75 -51.62 19.00
CA ARG A 13 -15.34 -52.02 18.88
C ARG A 13 -14.75 -51.78 17.49
N THR A 14 -15.52 -51.97 16.42
CA THR A 14 -15.04 -51.71 15.05
C THR A 14 -14.88 -50.21 14.78
N VAL A 15 -15.77 -49.37 15.32
CA VAL A 15 -15.65 -47.90 15.22
C VAL A 15 -14.45 -47.38 16.01
N GLU A 16 -14.21 -47.94 17.19
CA GLU A 16 -13.12 -47.53 18.09
C GLU A 16 -11.75 -48.00 17.55
N LYS A 17 -11.68 -49.21 16.99
CA LYS A 17 -10.48 -49.72 16.32
C LYS A 17 -10.17 -48.95 15.03
N LYS A 18 -11.18 -48.56 14.24
CA LYS A 18 -11.00 -47.67 13.08
C LYS A 18 -10.52 -46.27 13.47
N ARG A 19 -11.01 -45.71 14.58
CA ARG A 19 -10.52 -44.42 15.12
C ARG A 19 -9.06 -44.47 15.57
N GLN A 20 -8.65 -45.57 16.18
CA GLN A 20 -7.27 -45.76 16.64
C GLN A 20 -6.29 -46.00 15.48
N THR A 21 -6.66 -46.77 14.44
CA THR A 21 -5.79 -46.94 13.26
C THR A 21 -5.73 -45.72 12.36
N SER A 22 -6.74 -44.84 12.35
CA SER A 22 -6.69 -43.59 11.57
C SER A 22 -5.86 -42.49 12.23
N GLN A 23 -5.57 -42.56 13.54
CA GLN A 23 -4.70 -41.59 14.23
C GLN A 23 -3.20 -41.90 14.11
N ILE A 24 -2.82 -43.12 13.76
CA ILE A 24 -1.40 -43.53 13.77
C ILE A 24 -0.71 -43.28 12.41
N ASN A 25 -1.47 -43.04 11.33
CA ASN A 25 -0.94 -42.93 9.97
C ASN A 25 -1.31 -41.63 9.22
N SER A 26 -1.86 -40.61 9.88
CA SER A 26 -2.07 -39.32 9.22
C SER A 26 -0.72 -38.58 9.08
N PRO A 27 -0.35 -38.10 7.88
CA PRO A 27 0.85 -37.28 7.72
C PRO A 27 0.79 -36.07 8.66
N PRO A 28 1.94 -35.55 9.13
CA PRO A 28 1.98 -34.39 10.01
C PRO A 28 1.26 -33.23 9.32
N GLU A 29 0.19 -32.75 9.97
CA GLU A 29 -0.56 -31.61 9.48
C GLU A 29 0.20 -30.33 9.83
N LEU A 30 0.42 -29.45 8.85
CA LEU A 30 0.95 -28.13 9.12
C LEU A 30 -0.04 -27.37 10.00
N VAL A 31 0.41 -27.03 11.21
CA VAL A 31 -0.39 -26.23 12.15
C VAL A 31 -0.51 -24.78 11.66
N PRO A 32 -1.58 -24.06 12.03
CA PRO A 32 -1.82 -22.69 11.56
C PRO A 32 -0.64 -21.73 11.74
N ASP A 33 0.10 -21.85 12.85
CA ASP A 33 1.25 -20.98 13.13
C ASP A 33 2.38 -21.16 12.09
N ILE A 34 2.65 -22.40 11.68
CA ILE A 34 3.66 -22.69 10.65
C ILE A 34 3.17 -22.20 9.28
N LEU A 35 1.88 -22.40 8.97
CA LEU A 35 1.28 -21.88 7.74
C LEU A 35 1.34 -20.35 7.68
N TYR A 36 1.11 -19.69 8.82
CA TYR A 36 1.18 -18.24 8.92
C TYR A 36 2.60 -17.75 8.62
N GLU A 37 3.63 -18.37 9.19
CA GLU A 37 5.02 -18.02 8.88
C GLU A 37 5.34 -18.25 7.41
N ILE A 38 4.96 -19.41 6.84
CA ILE A 38 5.19 -19.69 5.41
C ILE A 38 4.51 -18.63 4.54
N PHE A 39 3.23 -18.35 4.79
CA PHE A 39 2.49 -17.36 4.00
C PHE A 39 3.00 -15.95 4.24
N PHE A 40 3.49 -15.63 5.44
CA PHE A 40 4.15 -14.37 5.71
C PHE A 40 5.37 -14.21 4.81
N TYR A 41 6.25 -15.20 4.72
CA TYR A 41 7.41 -15.16 3.82
C TYR A 41 7.05 -15.10 2.33
N LEU A 42 5.95 -15.76 1.92
CA LEU A 42 5.46 -15.68 0.55
C LEU A 42 4.78 -14.34 0.24
N PHE A 43 4.13 -13.73 1.24
CA PHE A 43 3.35 -12.50 1.11
C PHE A 43 4.15 -11.24 1.46
N ILE A 44 5.48 -11.32 1.65
CA ILE A 44 6.31 -10.13 1.80
C ILE A 44 6.26 -9.34 0.49
N GLU A 45 5.24 -8.49 0.37
CA GLU A 45 5.27 -7.31 -0.47
C GLU A 45 6.14 -6.31 0.28
N ASP A 46 7.31 -5.97 -0.26
CA ASP A 46 8.16 -4.92 0.30
C ASP A 46 7.36 -3.60 0.37
N GLU A 47 6.77 -3.31 1.54
CA GLU A 47 5.91 -2.14 1.77
C GLU A 47 6.70 -0.82 1.77
N ASP A 48 8.03 -0.89 1.95
CA ASP A 48 8.86 0.27 2.24
C ASP A 48 9.79 0.68 1.07
N ASP A 49 9.89 -0.08 -0.03
CA ASP A 49 10.75 0.32 -1.17
C ASP A 49 10.33 -0.26 -2.54
N PRO A 50 9.46 0.43 -3.31
CA PRO A 50 9.13 0.03 -4.67
C PRO A 50 10.32 0.11 -5.65
N ALA A 51 11.44 0.76 -5.29
CA ALA A 51 12.61 0.87 -6.16
C ALA A 51 13.44 -0.43 -6.22
N LEU A 52 13.37 -1.29 -5.19
CA LEU A 52 14.09 -2.57 -5.18
C LEU A 52 13.46 -3.66 -6.08
N ILE A 53 12.21 -3.48 -6.50
CA ILE A 53 11.48 -4.47 -7.31
C ILE A 53 11.83 -4.34 -8.81
N SER A 54 12.34 -3.20 -9.27
CA SER A 54 12.72 -3.03 -10.68
C SER A 54 14.13 -3.52 -11.04
N GLU A 55 15.03 -3.70 -10.07
CA GLU A 55 16.44 -4.00 -10.35
C GLU A 55 16.73 -5.50 -10.56
N ASN A 56 15.90 -6.40 -10.02
CA ASN A 56 16.10 -7.84 -10.15
C ASN A 56 14.97 -8.46 -10.97
N GLY A 57 15.11 -8.42 -12.31
CA GLY A 57 14.18 -8.95 -13.32
C GLY A 57 13.93 -10.46 -13.30
N THR A 58 13.93 -11.11 -12.14
CA THR A 58 13.44 -12.47 -11.99
C THR A 58 11.92 -12.45 -11.99
N ASN A 59 11.31 -13.13 -12.97
CA ASN A 59 9.89 -13.48 -13.05
C ASN A 59 9.45 -14.31 -11.82
N ARG A 60 9.46 -13.75 -10.61
CA ARG A 60 8.79 -14.37 -9.47
C ARG A 60 7.30 -14.38 -9.77
N SER A 61 6.68 -15.55 -9.65
CA SER A 61 5.23 -15.71 -9.68
C SER A 61 4.59 -14.67 -8.76
N ASN A 62 3.45 -14.10 -9.17
CA ASN A 62 2.72 -13.14 -8.36
C ASN A 62 2.41 -13.79 -6.99
N PRO A 63 3.03 -13.36 -5.89
CA PRO A 63 2.95 -14.05 -4.59
C PRO A 63 1.51 -14.19 -4.10
N VAL A 64 0.64 -13.28 -4.55
CA VAL A 64 -0.78 -13.34 -4.24
C VAL A 64 -1.49 -14.50 -4.94
N SER A 65 -1.11 -14.83 -6.18
CA SER A 65 -1.64 -15.97 -6.94
C SER A 65 -1.34 -17.30 -6.24
N ASP A 66 -0.14 -17.42 -5.66
CA ASP A 66 0.29 -18.61 -4.94
C ASP A 66 -0.54 -18.82 -3.66
N ILE A 67 -0.92 -17.72 -2.99
CA ILE A 67 -1.79 -17.78 -1.80
C ILE A 67 -3.25 -18.08 -2.17
N TYR A 68 -3.76 -17.61 -3.31
CA TYR A 68 -5.12 -17.97 -3.76
C TYR A 68 -5.28 -19.48 -3.95
N SER A 69 -4.25 -20.14 -4.48
CA SER A 69 -4.25 -21.60 -4.62
C SER A 69 -4.39 -22.33 -3.28
N CYS A 70 -3.92 -21.72 -2.18
CA CYS A 70 -4.02 -22.27 -0.83
C CYS A 70 -5.46 -22.29 -0.29
N LEU A 71 -6.38 -21.49 -0.85
CA LEU A 71 -7.80 -21.49 -0.47
C LEU A 71 -8.49 -22.83 -0.78
N LEU A 72 -7.98 -23.56 -1.78
CA LEU A 72 -8.55 -24.82 -2.27
C LEU A 72 -8.02 -26.05 -1.53
N VAL A 73 -6.96 -25.91 -0.74
CA VAL A 73 -6.26 -27.05 -0.12
C VAL A 73 -7.06 -27.62 1.05
N LYS A 74 -7.31 -26.78 2.07
CA LYS A 74 -8.02 -27.18 3.29
C LYS A 74 -8.56 -25.96 4.01
N LYS A 75 -9.60 -26.15 4.83
CA LYS A 75 -10.19 -25.08 5.66
C LYS A 75 -9.13 -24.32 6.50
N SER A 76 -8.23 -25.02 7.19
CA SER A 76 -7.19 -24.37 7.99
C SER A 76 -6.24 -23.52 7.15
N TRP A 77 -5.87 -23.98 5.95
CA TRP A 77 -5.06 -23.22 5.01
C TRP A 77 -5.81 -21.99 4.50
N SER A 78 -7.10 -22.14 4.16
CA SER A 78 -7.92 -21.01 3.73
C SER A 78 -8.08 -19.95 4.83
N GLU A 79 -8.25 -20.35 6.10
CA GLU A 79 -8.37 -19.42 7.23
C GLU A 79 -7.10 -18.57 7.43
N VAL A 80 -5.92 -19.15 7.20
CA VAL A 80 -4.65 -18.43 7.27
C VAL A 80 -4.44 -17.59 6.00
N ALA A 81 -4.63 -18.16 4.81
CA ALA A 81 -4.47 -17.47 3.53
C ALA A 81 -5.37 -16.23 3.42
N LEU A 82 -6.63 -16.32 3.86
CA LEU A 82 -7.57 -15.20 3.85
C LEU A 82 -7.10 -14.02 4.72
N GLN A 83 -6.38 -14.28 5.82
CA GLN A 83 -5.83 -13.20 6.64
C GLN A 83 -4.79 -12.37 5.89
N PHE A 84 -4.04 -12.99 4.97
CA PHE A 84 -3.07 -12.29 4.12
C PHE A 84 -3.80 -11.59 2.96
N LEU A 85 -4.62 -12.33 2.20
CA LEU A 85 -5.34 -11.80 1.04
C LEU A 85 -6.25 -10.61 1.37
N TYR A 86 -6.87 -10.61 2.56
CA TYR A 86 -7.78 -9.55 3.00
C TYR A 86 -7.17 -8.63 4.07
N SER A 87 -5.85 -8.68 4.27
CA SER A 87 -5.14 -7.72 5.12
C SER A 87 -5.15 -6.31 4.53
N ARG A 88 -5.19 -6.19 3.19
CA ARG A 88 -5.14 -4.94 2.42
C ARG A 88 -6.22 -4.95 1.33
N PRO A 89 -7.52 -5.05 1.67
CA PRO A 89 -8.55 -5.43 0.70
C PRO A 89 -8.73 -4.44 -0.46
N PHE A 90 -8.33 -3.18 -0.29
CA PHE A 90 -8.42 -2.14 -1.32
C PHE A 90 -7.10 -1.87 -2.03
N MET A 91 -6.04 -2.66 -1.79
CA MET A 91 -4.79 -2.55 -2.57
C MET A 91 -5.07 -2.76 -4.06
N ARG A 92 -5.99 -3.65 -4.43
CA ARG A 92 -6.42 -3.80 -5.83
C ARG A 92 -7.75 -3.05 -6.00
N ARG A 93 -7.87 -2.28 -7.08
CA ARG A 93 -9.13 -1.63 -7.43
C ARG A 93 -10.16 -2.72 -7.64
N GLY A 94 -11.29 -2.61 -6.96
CA GLY A 94 -12.18 -3.75 -6.94
C GLY A 94 -13.58 -3.42 -6.50
N ARG A 95 -14.46 -3.29 -7.49
CA ARG A 95 -15.91 -3.21 -7.29
C ARG A 95 -16.42 -4.41 -6.49
N LYS A 96 -15.89 -5.60 -6.77
CA LYS A 96 -16.27 -6.85 -6.09
C LYS A 96 -15.95 -6.83 -4.59
N GLN A 97 -14.87 -6.18 -4.17
CA GLN A 97 -14.52 -6.02 -2.76
C GLN A 97 -15.53 -5.14 -2.05
N VAL A 98 -15.96 -4.04 -2.68
CA VAL A 98 -17.04 -3.20 -2.15
C VAL A 98 -18.33 -4.01 -2.00
N GLU A 99 -18.71 -4.78 -3.04
CA GLU A 99 -19.89 -5.65 -2.99
C GLU A 99 -19.82 -6.71 -1.88
N LEU A 100 -18.66 -7.37 -1.74
CA LEU A 100 -18.39 -8.34 -0.69
C LEU A 100 -18.61 -7.73 0.68
N TYR A 101 -18.01 -6.57 0.98
CA TYR A 101 -18.18 -5.93 2.29
C TYR A 101 -19.59 -5.38 2.50
N LEU A 102 -20.22 -4.83 1.46
CA LEU A 102 -21.61 -4.39 1.52
C LEU A 102 -22.58 -5.53 1.84
N SER A 103 -22.29 -6.77 1.38
CA SER A 103 -23.09 -7.94 1.72
C SER A 103 -23.07 -8.28 3.21
N MET A 104 -22.03 -7.85 3.94
CA MET A 104 -21.82 -8.11 5.36
C MET A 104 -22.45 -7.05 6.26
N LEU A 105 -23.10 -6.03 5.69
CA LEU A 105 -23.83 -5.04 6.48
C LEU A 105 -25.03 -5.67 7.18
N LYS A 106 -25.35 -5.18 8.38
CA LYS A 106 -26.53 -5.58 9.14
C LYS A 106 -27.78 -5.08 8.44
N TYR A 107 -28.90 -5.76 8.69
CA TYR A 107 -30.20 -5.38 8.14
C TYR A 107 -30.55 -3.90 8.35
N ASN A 108 -30.26 -3.34 9.53
CA ASN A 108 -30.55 -1.94 9.83
C ASN A 108 -29.72 -0.95 9.01
N GLU A 109 -28.45 -1.27 8.73
CA GLU A 109 -27.58 -0.44 7.89
C GLU A 109 -28.04 -0.50 6.44
N ILE A 110 -28.39 -1.69 5.95
CA ILE A 110 -28.97 -1.88 4.62
C ILE A 110 -30.29 -1.09 4.50
N LYS A 111 -31.17 -1.17 5.51
CA LYS A 111 -32.42 -0.42 5.56
C LYS A 111 -32.18 1.09 5.55
N TYR A 112 -31.18 1.56 6.28
CA TYR A 112 -30.79 2.97 6.30
C TYR A 112 -30.31 3.41 4.91
N LEU A 113 -29.37 2.70 4.29
CA LEU A 113 -28.87 3.04 2.95
C LEU A 113 -30.01 3.09 1.91
N LYS A 114 -30.95 2.14 1.97
CA LYS A 114 -32.16 2.16 1.12
C LYS A 114 -33.01 3.41 1.31
N SER A 115 -33.21 3.84 2.57
CA SER A 115 -33.96 5.06 2.88
C SER A 115 -33.29 6.33 2.32
N GLN A 116 -31.98 6.28 2.10
CA GLN A 116 -31.20 7.36 1.47
C GLN A 116 -31.13 7.25 -0.06
N GLY A 117 -31.94 6.37 -0.69
CA GLY A 117 -32.02 6.24 -2.15
C GLY A 117 -31.01 5.27 -2.77
N ILE A 118 -30.43 4.36 -1.98
CA ILE A 118 -29.54 3.28 -2.43
C ILE A 118 -30.34 1.96 -2.46
N GLN A 119 -31.19 1.79 -3.48
CA GLN A 119 -32.21 0.71 -3.50
C GLN A 119 -31.65 -0.65 -3.97
N GLU A 120 -30.55 -0.64 -4.72
CA GLU A 120 -29.90 -1.80 -5.36
C GLU A 120 -29.23 -2.74 -4.35
N MET A 121 -29.18 -2.35 -3.07
CA MET A 121 -28.68 -3.18 -1.97
C MET A 121 -29.36 -4.55 -1.87
N ASN A 122 -30.60 -4.69 -2.36
CA ASN A 122 -31.28 -5.98 -2.42
C ASN A 122 -30.58 -6.99 -3.32
N LYS A 123 -30.07 -6.55 -4.47
CA LYS A 123 -29.36 -7.43 -5.42
C LYS A 123 -28.06 -7.95 -4.81
N ILE A 124 -27.33 -7.08 -4.13
CA ILE A 124 -26.08 -7.44 -3.44
C ILE A 124 -26.40 -8.41 -2.29
N HIS A 125 -27.38 -8.08 -1.46
CA HIS A 125 -27.71 -8.93 -0.32
C HIS A 125 -28.33 -10.27 -0.72
N SER A 126 -29.06 -10.36 -1.84
CA SER A 126 -29.56 -11.64 -2.36
C SER A 126 -28.47 -12.48 -3.03
N ASN A 127 -27.54 -11.85 -3.75
CA ASN A 127 -26.46 -12.56 -4.45
C ASN A 127 -25.41 -13.12 -3.48
N TYR A 128 -25.20 -12.43 -2.35
CA TYR A 128 -24.25 -12.81 -1.31
C TYR A 128 -24.94 -13.28 -0.02
N GLN A 129 -26.22 -13.67 -0.10
CA GLN A 129 -26.95 -14.28 1.03
C GLN A 129 -26.35 -15.62 1.48
N ILE A 130 -25.35 -16.12 0.74
CA ILE A 130 -24.40 -17.09 1.22
C ILE A 130 -23.62 -16.44 2.37
N THR A 131 -24.04 -16.74 3.60
CA THR A 131 -23.33 -16.43 4.83
C THR A 131 -21.84 -16.56 4.58
N THR A 132 -21.13 -15.43 4.54
CA THR A 132 -19.69 -15.44 4.38
C THR A 132 -19.14 -16.21 5.57
N LYS A 133 -18.60 -17.41 5.33
CA LYS A 133 -18.11 -18.31 6.39
C LYS A 133 -16.98 -17.67 7.20
N TYR A 134 -16.37 -16.62 6.63
CA TYR A 134 -15.20 -15.96 7.16
C TYR A 134 -15.50 -14.51 7.56
N PRO A 135 -14.95 -14.04 8.69
CA PRO A 135 -15.08 -12.67 9.14
C PRO A 135 -14.11 -11.73 8.40
N TYR A 136 -14.26 -11.59 7.08
CA TYR A 136 -13.36 -10.78 6.24
C TYR A 136 -13.03 -9.37 6.79
N PRO A 137 -13.97 -8.61 7.39
CA PRO A 137 -13.66 -7.30 7.95
C PRO A 137 -12.64 -7.36 9.09
N ALA A 138 -12.63 -8.46 9.86
CA ALA A 138 -11.72 -8.66 10.98
C ALA A 138 -10.27 -8.97 10.53
N TYR A 139 -10.06 -9.27 9.24
CA TYR A 139 -8.74 -9.51 8.67
C TYR A 139 -8.02 -8.22 8.25
N LEU A 140 -8.70 -7.07 8.24
CA LEU A 140 -8.12 -5.78 7.86
C LEU A 140 -6.91 -5.43 8.73
N LYS A 141 -5.74 -5.29 8.11
CA LYS A 141 -4.50 -4.80 8.76
C LYS A 141 -4.13 -3.39 8.30
N THR A 142 -4.24 -3.15 6.99
CA THR A 142 -3.89 -1.89 6.34
C THR A 142 -5.10 -1.36 5.58
N LEU A 143 -5.50 -0.12 5.89
CA LEU A 143 -6.53 0.59 5.17
C LEU A 143 -5.90 1.66 4.27
N ASP A 144 -5.89 1.40 2.96
CA ASP A 144 -5.67 2.46 1.97
C ASP A 144 -7.00 3.20 1.75
N TYR A 145 -7.14 4.34 2.43
CA TYR A 145 -8.38 5.10 2.44
C TYR A 145 -8.68 5.73 1.08
N GLY A 146 -7.66 6.24 0.40
CA GLY A 146 -7.79 6.77 -0.96
C GLY A 146 -8.33 5.70 -1.91
N ARG A 147 -7.77 4.49 -1.88
CA ARG A 147 -8.25 3.37 -2.71
C ARG A 147 -9.63 2.86 -2.30
N LEU A 148 -9.97 2.88 -1.00
CA LEU A 148 -11.33 2.60 -0.54
C LEU A 148 -12.32 3.56 -1.18
N VAL A 149 -12.10 4.87 -1.04
CA VAL A 149 -12.99 5.90 -1.59
C VAL A 149 -13.10 5.78 -3.11
N MET A 150 -11.99 5.54 -3.81
CA MET A 150 -11.99 5.32 -5.26
C MET A 150 -12.77 4.05 -5.66
N SER A 151 -12.62 2.96 -4.90
CA SER A 151 -13.34 1.71 -5.17
C SER A 151 -14.84 1.89 -4.93
N VAL A 152 -15.21 2.60 -3.86
CA VAL A 152 -16.60 2.97 -3.58
C VAL A 152 -17.14 3.86 -4.69
N TRP A 153 -16.40 4.89 -5.12
CA TRP A 153 -16.80 5.76 -6.22
C TRP A 153 -17.03 4.97 -7.51
N ALA A 154 -16.11 4.07 -7.89
CA ALA A 154 -16.25 3.23 -9.07
C ALA A 154 -17.47 2.31 -8.99
N PHE A 155 -17.69 1.70 -7.81
CA PHE A 155 -18.88 0.90 -7.54
C PHE A 155 -20.16 1.74 -7.66
N CYS A 156 -20.22 2.91 -7.03
CA CYS A 156 -21.36 3.81 -7.07
C CYS A 156 -21.67 4.27 -8.50
N ASN A 157 -20.64 4.70 -9.25
CA ASN A 157 -20.78 5.20 -10.61
C ASN A 157 -21.26 4.10 -11.58
N SER A 158 -20.81 2.86 -11.36
CA SER A 158 -21.24 1.71 -12.19
C SER A 158 -22.67 1.26 -11.93
N ASN A 159 -23.22 1.56 -10.74
CA ASN A 159 -24.56 1.14 -10.35
C ASN A 159 -25.58 2.29 -10.42
N TRP A 160 -25.13 3.55 -10.37
CA TRP A 160 -26.01 4.71 -10.22
C TRP A 160 -25.60 5.88 -11.12
N THR A 161 -26.50 6.32 -11.99
CA THR A 161 -26.28 7.40 -12.99
C THR A 161 -26.73 8.79 -12.51
N THR A 162 -26.71 9.08 -11.21
CA THR A 162 -27.48 10.20 -10.63
C THR A 162 -26.63 11.40 -10.19
N ARG A 163 -27.21 12.61 -10.26
CA ARG A 163 -26.66 13.89 -9.74
C ARG A 163 -26.24 13.89 -8.25
N ALA A 164 -26.61 12.86 -7.48
CA ALA A 164 -26.28 12.71 -6.06
C ALA A 164 -25.18 11.65 -5.80
N LEU A 165 -24.28 11.42 -6.77
CA LEU A 165 -23.23 10.42 -6.67
C LEU A 165 -22.36 10.61 -5.44
N ASP A 166 -21.95 11.85 -5.14
CA ASP A 166 -21.07 12.15 -4.00
C ASP A 166 -21.69 11.76 -2.65
N ASN A 167 -22.97 12.10 -2.44
CA ASN A 167 -23.70 11.70 -1.24
C ASN A 167 -23.76 10.18 -1.07
N LYS A 168 -23.96 9.44 -2.17
CA LYS A 168 -23.97 7.97 -2.14
C LYS A 168 -22.60 7.40 -1.80
N VAL A 169 -21.53 7.96 -2.36
CA VAL A 169 -20.15 7.59 -2.03
C VAL A 169 -19.87 7.82 -0.55
N ILE A 170 -20.21 9.01 -0.02
CA ILE A 170 -20.07 9.33 1.41
C ILE A 170 -20.80 8.30 2.28
N LEU A 171 -22.06 7.99 1.97
CA LEU A 171 -22.88 7.07 2.75
C LEU A 171 -22.33 5.63 2.72
N VAL A 172 -21.89 5.16 1.55
CA VAL A 172 -21.31 3.82 1.40
C VAL A 172 -19.97 3.74 2.11
N THR A 173 -19.08 4.72 1.93
CA THR A 173 -17.79 4.80 2.63
C THR A 173 -17.99 4.76 4.15
N ARG A 174 -18.92 5.58 4.68
CA ARG A 174 -19.24 5.58 6.12
C ARG A 174 -19.76 4.22 6.60
N ALA A 175 -20.60 3.55 5.83
CA ALA A 175 -21.10 2.22 6.18
C ALA A 175 -19.98 1.17 6.23
N LEU A 176 -19.02 1.23 5.29
CA LEU A 176 -17.86 0.34 5.27
C LEU A 176 -16.90 0.62 6.42
N LEU A 177 -16.62 1.90 6.74
CA LEU A 177 -15.82 2.24 7.91
C LEU A 177 -16.46 1.74 9.21
N ARG A 178 -17.78 1.87 9.37
CA ARG A 178 -18.51 1.29 10.53
C ARG A 178 -18.40 -0.23 10.57
N LEU A 179 -18.44 -0.90 9.42
CA LEU A 179 -18.22 -2.34 9.30
C LEU A 179 -16.81 -2.75 9.77
N PHE A 180 -15.78 -1.97 9.45
CA PHE A 180 -14.42 -2.24 9.92
C PHE A 180 -14.26 -1.93 11.40
N ALA A 181 -14.76 -0.79 11.88
CA ALA A 181 -14.70 -0.38 13.27
C ALA A 181 -15.33 -1.41 14.23
N ARG A 182 -16.48 -1.98 13.85
CA ARG A 182 -17.17 -2.99 14.66
C ARG A 182 -16.58 -4.39 14.57
N SER A 183 -15.74 -4.66 13.57
CA SER A 183 -15.21 -6.00 13.35
C SER A 183 -14.16 -6.41 14.39
N HIS A 184 -13.73 -5.45 15.23
CA HIS A 184 -12.72 -5.63 16.26
C HIS A 184 -11.43 -6.25 15.72
N SER A 185 -11.00 -5.88 14.50
CA SER A 185 -9.70 -6.30 13.99
C SER A 185 -8.62 -5.89 15.00
N THR A 186 -8.02 -6.89 15.66
CA THR A 186 -6.89 -6.71 16.57
C THR A 186 -5.60 -6.40 15.83
N HIS A 187 -5.63 -6.44 14.50
CA HIS A 187 -4.45 -6.31 13.63
C HIS A 187 -4.48 -5.05 12.76
N PHE A 188 -5.53 -4.24 12.86
CA PHE A 188 -5.59 -2.95 12.17
C PHE A 188 -4.51 -2.03 12.73
N THR A 189 -3.50 -1.76 11.93
CA THR A 189 -2.25 -1.11 12.39
C THR A 189 -1.80 0.00 11.46
N ILE A 190 -2.22 -0.01 10.18
CA ILE A 190 -1.73 0.92 9.17
C ILE A 190 -2.89 1.62 8.48
N ILE A 191 -2.81 2.95 8.37
CA ILE A 191 -3.70 3.74 7.52
C ILE A 191 -2.88 4.52 6.48
N ASN A 192 -3.29 4.41 5.22
CA ASN A 192 -2.71 5.15 4.11
C ASN A 192 -3.75 6.14 3.59
N CYS A 193 -3.47 7.42 3.82
CA CYS A 193 -4.24 8.56 3.35
C CYS A 193 -3.50 9.17 2.16
N SER A 194 -3.56 8.51 0.99
CA SER A 194 -3.03 9.05 -0.25
C SER A 194 -4.17 9.47 -1.16
N LEU A 195 -4.26 10.77 -1.43
CA LEU A 195 -5.04 11.30 -2.54
C LEU A 195 -4.12 11.30 -3.74
N GLY A 196 -4.33 10.38 -4.68
CA GLY A 196 -3.79 10.56 -6.02
C GLY A 196 -4.24 11.90 -6.63
N LYS A 197 -3.97 12.13 -7.91
CA LYS A 197 -4.33 13.38 -8.64
C LYS A 197 -5.84 13.70 -8.69
N TYR A 198 -6.68 12.95 -7.99
CA TYR A 198 -8.12 13.07 -8.02
C TYR A 198 -8.61 14.13 -7.02
N SER A 199 -9.23 15.17 -7.59
CA SER A 199 -9.88 16.31 -6.93
C SER A 199 -11.11 15.95 -6.09
N PHE A 200 -11.26 14.70 -5.64
CA PHE A 200 -12.40 14.26 -4.83
C PHE A 200 -12.20 14.75 -3.39
N ALA A 201 -12.51 16.04 -3.21
CA ALA A 201 -12.87 16.83 -2.04
C ALA A 201 -12.51 16.33 -0.63
N ASP A 202 -12.06 17.26 0.21
CA ASP A 202 -11.88 17.14 1.66
C ASP A 202 -13.09 16.52 2.39
N ALA A 203 -14.29 16.65 1.81
CA ALA A 203 -15.52 16.06 2.30
C ALA A 203 -15.49 14.51 2.46
N TYR A 204 -14.64 13.80 1.72
CA TYR A 204 -14.49 12.36 1.92
C TYR A 204 -13.55 12.05 3.09
N TYR A 205 -12.53 12.87 3.32
CA TYR A 205 -11.58 12.69 4.42
C TYR A 205 -12.14 13.14 5.76
N SER A 206 -13.06 14.11 5.75
CA SER A 206 -13.78 14.50 6.96
C SER A 206 -14.55 13.32 7.58
N ILE A 207 -14.93 12.30 6.81
CA ILE A 207 -15.56 11.08 7.33
C ILE A 207 -14.62 10.35 8.29
N LEU A 208 -13.35 10.16 7.95
CA LEU A 208 -12.38 9.50 8.84
C LEU A 208 -12.18 10.28 10.13
N ALA A 209 -12.35 11.59 10.06
CA ALA A 209 -12.19 12.48 11.19
C ALA A 209 -13.45 12.58 12.07
N GLU A 210 -14.55 11.91 11.71
CA GLU A 210 -15.76 11.88 12.53
C GLU A 210 -15.50 11.18 13.87
N PRO A 211 -15.98 11.73 15.02
CA PRO A 211 -15.72 11.16 16.34
C PRO A 211 -16.16 9.70 16.52
N GLU A 212 -17.11 9.21 15.70
CA GLU A 212 -17.54 7.82 15.76
C GLU A 212 -16.44 6.82 15.38
N PHE A 213 -15.36 7.27 14.71
CA PHE A 213 -14.23 6.43 14.31
C PHE A 213 -13.00 6.59 15.21
N ASP A 214 -13.03 7.45 16.23
CA ASP A 214 -11.87 7.70 17.10
C ASP A 214 -11.33 6.41 17.74
N GLN A 215 -12.21 5.54 18.24
CA GLN A 215 -11.79 4.28 18.85
C GLN A 215 -11.15 3.32 17.84
N PHE A 216 -11.66 3.31 16.60
CA PHE A 216 -11.12 2.50 15.52
C PHE A 216 -9.73 3.00 15.13
N LEU A 217 -9.57 4.32 14.97
CA LEU A 217 -8.31 4.97 14.62
C LEU A 217 -7.28 4.95 15.76
N ALA A 218 -7.69 4.89 17.02
CA ALA A 218 -6.79 4.84 18.17
C ALA A 218 -5.89 3.58 18.20
N THR A 219 -6.25 2.54 17.43
CA THR A 219 -5.47 1.30 17.28
C THR A 219 -4.34 1.40 16.25
N VAL A 220 -4.39 2.41 15.39
CA VAL A 220 -3.42 2.62 14.31
C VAL A 220 -2.05 2.96 14.89
N LYS A 221 -1.02 2.31 14.34
CA LYS A 221 0.39 2.50 14.72
C LYS A 221 1.22 3.15 13.63
N ARG A 222 0.80 3.03 12.38
CA ARG A 222 1.51 3.61 11.24
C ARG A 222 0.54 4.42 10.39
N CYS A 223 0.94 5.63 10.04
CA CYS A 223 0.15 6.50 9.19
C CYS A 223 1.00 6.97 8.02
N LYS A 224 0.51 6.75 6.80
CA LYS A 224 1.04 7.36 5.59
C LYS A 224 0.09 8.45 5.12
N ILE A 225 0.61 9.65 4.90
CA ILE A 225 -0.15 10.84 4.52
C ILE A 225 0.50 11.38 3.25
N ASP A 226 -0.18 11.23 2.12
CA ASP A 226 0.28 11.73 0.81
C ASP A 226 -0.78 12.68 0.28
N CYS A 227 -0.55 13.96 0.55
CA CYS A 227 -1.63 14.93 0.61
C CYS A 227 -1.32 16.15 -0.24
N ASN A 228 -2.02 16.20 -1.38
CA ASN A 228 -2.28 17.42 -2.15
C ASN A 228 -3.66 17.97 -1.77
N PHE A 229 -3.92 18.22 -0.49
CA PHE A 229 -5.19 18.82 -0.06
C PHE A 229 -5.29 20.24 -0.62
N ALA A 230 -6.37 20.52 -1.33
CA ALA A 230 -6.68 21.85 -1.81
C ALA A 230 -7.52 22.57 -0.75
N ASP A 231 -6.94 23.58 -0.13
CA ASP A 231 -7.59 24.68 0.60
C ASP A 231 -8.39 24.36 1.89
N ASP A 232 -8.81 23.13 2.20
CA ASP A 232 -9.59 22.83 3.42
C ASP A 232 -8.87 21.88 4.41
N ALA A 233 -8.12 22.48 5.33
CA ALA A 233 -7.29 21.87 6.37
C ALA A 233 -8.02 20.94 7.38
N THR A 234 -9.34 20.80 7.27
CA THR A 234 -10.19 20.22 8.31
C THR A 234 -9.82 18.80 8.71
N PHE A 235 -9.33 17.98 7.77
CA PHE A 235 -8.89 16.62 8.08
C PHE A 235 -7.60 16.62 8.91
N LEU A 236 -6.61 17.41 8.52
CA LEU A 236 -5.32 17.47 9.22
C LEU A 236 -5.43 18.14 10.60
N ASP A 237 -6.38 19.05 10.79
CA ASP A 237 -6.71 19.60 12.12
C ASP A 237 -7.35 18.56 13.06
N GLN A 238 -7.91 17.48 12.50
CA GLN A 238 -8.59 16.44 13.26
C GLN A 238 -7.71 15.21 13.49
N ILE A 239 -6.74 14.91 12.61
CA ILE A 239 -5.76 13.82 12.80
C ILE A 239 -5.16 13.81 14.21
N PRO A 240 -4.65 14.94 14.77
CA PRO A 240 -4.08 14.97 16.11
C PRO A 240 -5.03 14.49 17.21
N ARG A 241 -6.35 14.53 16.98
CA ARG A 241 -7.34 14.06 17.94
C ARG A 241 -7.56 12.55 17.86
N SER A 242 -7.62 11.99 16.65
CA SER A 242 -8.01 10.59 16.43
C SER A 242 -6.81 9.63 16.36
N LEU A 243 -5.64 10.08 15.88
CA LEU A 243 -4.43 9.29 15.69
C LEU A 243 -3.33 9.72 16.68
N ARG A 244 -3.44 9.31 17.96
CA ARG A 244 -2.53 9.75 19.06
C ARG A 244 -1.43 8.77 19.46
N ASN A 245 -1.44 7.57 18.89
CA ASN A 245 -0.55 6.47 19.29
C ASN A 245 0.28 5.96 18.11
N LEU A 246 0.61 6.85 17.16
CA LEU A 246 1.43 6.50 16.01
C LEU A 246 2.89 6.31 16.43
N ASP A 247 3.46 5.21 15.98
CA ASP A 247 4.87 4.87 16.16
C ASP A 247 5.65 5.21 14.87
N LYS A 248 5.03 5.14 13.68
CA LYS A 248 5.63 5.52 12.39
C LYS A 248 4.73 6.50 11.62
N ILE A 249 5.33 7.56 11.09
CA ILE A 249 4.67 8.53 10.23
C ILE A 249 5.47 8.65 8.93
N ASP A 250 4.81 8.48 7.79
CA ASP A 250 5.35 8.80 6.46
C ASP A 250 4.49 9.90 5.85
N MET A 251 5.06 11.10 5.69
CA MET A 251 4.37 12.23 5.12
C MET A 251 5.02 12.63 3.80
N LYS A 252 4.19 12.80 2.78
CA LYS A 252 4.58 13.33 1.49
C LYS A 252 3.75 14.56 1.20
N SER A 253 4.43 15.64 0.85
CA SER A 253 3.78 16.88 0.46
C SER A 253 4.42 17.37 -0.83
N SER A 254 3.74 17.18 -1.97
CA SER A 254 4.18 17.85 -3.19
C SER A 254 3.57 19.24 -3.24
N THR A 255 4.36 20.26 -3.56
CA THR A 255 3.86 21.59 -3.95
C THR A 255 3.18 21.48 -5.31
N THR A 256 1.99 20.90 -5.37
CA THR A 256 1.16 21.09 -6.55
C THR A 256 0.75 22.56 -6.57
N MET A 257 1.25 23.29 -7.57
CA MET A 257 0.65 24.55 -8.00
C MET A 257 -0.85 24.29 -8.13
N ASN A 258 -1.69 24.96 -7.33
CA ASN A 258 -3.12 24.78 -7.51
C ASN A 258 -3.50 25.30 -8.92
N LYS A 259 -4.69 24.96 -9.42
CA LYS A 259 -5.15 25.37 -10.78
C LYS A 259 -5.14 26.90 -11.00
N LEU A 260 -4.97 27.69 -9.95
CA LEU A 260 -4.87 29.15 -9.96
C LEU A 260 -3.43 29.67 -9.86
N GLY A 261 -2.42 28.80 -9.91
CA GLY A 261 -1.01 29.18 -9.75
C GLY A 261 -0.66 29.69 -8.35
N LYS A 262 -1.56 29.54 -7.37
CA LYS A 262 -1.27 29.85 -5.98
C LYS A 262 -0.67 28.62 -5.32
N LYS A 263 0.44 28.81 -4.59
CA LYS A 263 0.93 27.79 -3.66
C LYS A 263 -0.16 27.57 -2.62
N CYS A 264 -0.76 26.38 -2.59
CA CYS A 264 -1.64 26.01 -1.48
C CYS A 264 -0.73 25.88 -0.26
N PHE A 265 -1.02 26.67 0.78
CA PHE A 265 -0.22 26.68 1.99
C PHE A 265 -0.48 25.40 2.74
N ILE A 266 0.52 24.54 2.75
CA ILE A 266 0.56 23.29 3.51
C ILE A 266 0.18 23.60 4.96
N THR A 267 -0.84 22.88 5.42
CA THR A 267 -1.25 22.70 6.80
C THR A 267 -0.08 22.26 7.67
N ASP A 268 -0.06 22.78 8.89
CA ASP A 268 1.03 22.56 9.83
C ASP A 268 1.04 21.12 10.39
N TYR A 269 1.75 20.23 9.69
CA TYR A 269 1.95 18.83 10.10
C TYR A 269 2.66 18.69 11.45
N SER A 270 3.25 19.77 11.98
CA SER A 270 3.83 19.76 13.33
C SER A 270 2.81 19.32 14.38
N SER A 271 1.54 19.72 14.24
CA SER A 271 0.48 19.35 15.18
C SER A 271 0.28 17.82 15.26
N VAL A 272 0.41 17.13 14.13
CA VAL A 272 0.35 15.67 14.06
C VAL A 272 1.53 15.08 14.82
N ILE A 273 2.74 15.57 14.58
CA ILE A 273 3.97 15.09 15.26
C ILE A 273 3.91 15.36 16.77
N ILE A 274 3.53 16.57 17.18
CA ILE A 274 3.45 16.99 18.60
C ILE A 274 2.43 16.15 19.37
N SER A 275 1.33 15.77 18.74
CA SER A 275 0.26 15.01 19.40
C SER A 275 0.60 13.54 19.69
N GLN A 276 1.70 13.02 19.14
CA GLN A 276 2.09 11.63 19.35
C GLN A 276 2.77 11.43 20.71
N LYS A 277 2.50 10.27 21.32
CA LYS A 277 3.09 9.94 22.63
C LYS A 277 4.51 9.37 22.54
N ASN A 278 4.78 8.57 21.51
CA ASN A 278 6.04 7.82 21.37
C ASN A 278 6.37 7.64 19.88
N LEU A 279 6.54 8.73 19.13
CA LEU A 279 6.88 8.60 17.71
C LEU A 279 8.30 8.01 17.60
N VAL A 280 8.42 6.89 16.88
CA VAL A 280 9.68 6.14 16.70
C VAL A 280 10.33 6.48 15.36
N SER A 281 9.54 6.57 14.30
CA SER A 281 10.03 6.74 12.92
C SER A 281 9.25 7.84 12.21
N LEU A 282 9.98 8.80 11.64
CA LEU A 282 9.41 9.89 10.84
C LEU A 282 10.10 9.94 9.47
N GLN A 283 9.28 9.86 8.42
CA GLN A 283 9.71 10.08 7.05
C GLN A 283 8.97 11.29 6.47
N LEU A 284 9.73 12.20 5.86
CA LEU A 284 9.21 13.36 5.14
C LEU A 284 9.69 13.29 3.69
N GLN A 285 8.77 13.46 2.74
CA GLN A 285 9.06 13.41 1.32
C GLN A 285 8.55 14.64 0.58
N GLN A 286 9.37 15.19 -0.31
CA GLN A 286 9.06 16.28 -1.25
C GLN A 286 8.70 17.63 -0.60
N TYR A 287 9.10 17.86 0.66
CA TYR A 287 8.78 19.10 1.36
C TYR A 287 9.62 20.28 0.85
N GLU A 288 8.96 21.26 0.23
CA GLU A 288 9.60 22.50 -0.24
C GLU A 288 9.41 23.72 0.70
N SER A 289 8.53 23.61 1.70
CA SER A 289 8.20 24.73 2.60
C SER A 289 7.74 24.25 3.97
N PHE A 290 7.82 25.12 4.98
CA PHE A 290 7.39 24.87 6.38
C PHE A 290 8.13 23.74 7.09
N LEU A 291 9.26 23.30 6.54
CA LEU A 291 10.08 22.26 7.13
C LEU A 291 10.68 22.73 8.47
N ASP A 292 10.93 24.03 8.63
CA ASP A 292 11.37 24.65 9.89
C ASP A 292 10.43 24.34 11.07
N ARG A 293 9.11 24.42 10.89
CA ARG A 293 8.13 24.10 11.93
C ARG A 293 8.10 22.61 12.27
N ILE A 294 8.23 21.77 11.25
CA ILE A 294 8.32 20.32 11.44
C ILE A 294 9.60 19.99 12.21
N LEU A 295 10.73 20.60 11.86
CA LEU A 295 11.99 20.41 12.56
C LEU A 295 11.90 20.88 14.01
N GLU A 296 11.27 22.01 14.31
CA GLU A 296 11.03 22.47 15.68
C GLU A 296 10.18 21.46 16.48
N SER A 297 9.16 20.89 15.84
CA SER A 297 8.26 19.90 16.45
C SER A 297 8.96 18.60 16.88
N LEU A 298 10.12 18.27 16.30
CA LEU A 298 10.90 17.09 16.68
C LEU A 298 11.39 17.14 18.13
N THR A 299 11.52 18.34 18.71
CA THR A 299 11.89 18.51 20.13
C THR A 299 10.91 17.81 21.07
N PHE A 300 9.63 17.74 20.72
CA PHE A 300 8.60 17.03 21.48
C PHE A 300 8.74 15.51 21.41
N GLN A 301 9.39 15.00 20.37
CA GLN A 301 9.65 13.57 20.15
C GLN A 301 11.12 13.18 20.41
N SER A 302 11.92 14.09 20.98
CA SER A 302 13.36 13.91 21.27
C SER A 302 13.71 12.67 22.10
N HIS A 303 12.77 12.18 22.91
CA HIS A 303 12.94 11.05 23.81
C HIS A 303 12.50 9.70 23.22
N SER A 304 11.84 9.70 22.06
CA SER A 304 11.27 8.49 21.44
C SER A 304 11.76 8.25 20.01
N LEU A 305 12.16 9.30 19.28
CA LEU A 305 12.53 9.19 17.87
C LEU A 305 13.84 8.40 17.70
N VAL A 306 13.78 7.39 16.84
CA VAL A 306 14.86 6.43 16.52
C VAL A 306 15.27 6.56 15.05
N GLU A 307 14.31 6.78 14.16
CA GLU A 307 14.55 6.87 12.71
C GLU A 307 14.03 8.21 12.17
N LEU A 308 14.85 8.90 11.38
CA LEU A 308 14.47 10.13 10.70
C LEU A 308 14.95 10.11 9.26
N LYS A 309 14.02 10.27 8.32
CA LYS A 309 14.31 10.20 6.88
C LYS A 309 13.69 11.39 6.14
N PHE A 310 14.53 12.09 5.39
CA PHE A 310 14.12 13.17 4.50
C PHE A 310 14.41 12.74 3.05
N VAL A 311 13.41 12.87 2.18
CA VAL A 311 13.51 12.47 0.77
C VAL A 311 13.07 13.63 -0.11
N GLU A 312 13.94 14.15 -0.96
CA GLU A 312 13.63 15.26 -1.88
C GLU A 312 13.09 16.51 -1.15
N CYS A 313 13.61 16.80 0.05
CA CYS A 313 13.23 17.98 0.82
C CYS A 313 14.14 19.18 0.54
N ASP A 314 13.54 20.37 0.48
CA ASP A 314 14.20 21.67 0.45
C ASP A 314 14.41 22.22 1.86
N PHE A 315 15.66 22.45 2.24
CA PHE A 315 16.00 23.07 3.52
C PHE A 315 16.24 24.59 3.43
N ASN A 316 15.89 25.23 2.31
CA ASN A 316 16.01 26.67 2.16
C ASN A 316 15.20 27.41 3.22
N ASN A 317 15.80 28.45 3.81
CA ASN A 317 15.22 29.23 4.90
C ASN A 317 14.82 28.42 6.15
N CYS A 318 15.33 27.19 6.31
CA CYS A 318 15.15 26.46 7.56
C CYS A 318 15.95 27.11 8.70
N LEU A 319 15.39 27.02 9.90
CA LEU A 319 16.14 27.31 11.12
C LEU A 319 17.20 26.23 11.38
N PRO A 320 18.21 26.53 12.23
CA PRO A 320 19.17 25.52 12.65
C PRO A 320 18.48 24.29 13.25
N TRP A 321 19.02 23.10 12.95
CA TRP A 321 18.44 21.79 13.23
C TRP A 321 18.49 21.36 14.70
N TRP A 322 18.07 22.25 15.61
CA TRP A 322 17.99 22.00 17.04
C TRP A 322 17.07 20.82 17.38
N GLY A 323 15.97 20.67 16.65
CA GLY A 323 15.06 19.54 16.84
C GLY A 323 15.70 18.19 16.55
N ILE A 324 16.50 18.08 15.48
CA ILE A 324 17.25 16.86 15.17
C ILE A 324 18.31 16.61 16.24
N ALA A 325 19.08 17.64 16.61
CA ALA A 325 20.11 17.57 17.66
C ALA A 325 19.57 17.12 19.03
N ALA A 326 18.30 17.39 19.32
CA ALA A 326 17.65 16.96 20.56
C ALA A 326 17.33 15.46 20.60
N CYS A 327 17.25 14.76 19.45
CA CYS A 327 16.85 13.35 19.36
C CYS A 327 17.98 12.39 19.77
N GLN A 328 18.18 12.20 21.07
CA GLN A 328 19.30 11.41 21.63
C GLN A 328 19.22 9.90 21.38
N LYS A 329 18.05 9.37 20.98
CA LYS A 329 17.84 7.95 20.66
C LYS A 329 17.96 7.61 19.18
N LEU A 330 18.31 8.59 18.34
CA LEU A 330 18.40 8.40 16.90
C LEU A 330 19.45 7.35 16.55
N THR A 331 19.05 6.31 15.82
CA THR A 331 19.92 5.27 15.28
C THR A 331 20.15 5.44 13.79
N ASP A 332 19.15 6.00 13.09
CA ASP A 332 19.12 6.11 11.63
C ASP A 332 18.72 7.53 11.21
N LEU A 333 19.59 8.18 10.42
CA LEU A 333 19.37 9.52 9.88
C LEU A 333 19.68 9.55 8.38
N GLN A 334 18.67 9.81 7.56
CA GLN A 334 18.81 9.73 6.11
C GLN A 334 18.37 11.04 5.43
N PHE A 335 19.21 11.53 4.53
CA PHE A 335 18.93 12.65 3.64
C PHE A 335 19.11 12.18 2.20
N ILE A 336 18.01 11.99 1.48
CA ILE A 336 18.01 11.43 0.13
C ILE A 336 17.54 12.48 -0.84
N ARG A 337 18.43 12.94 -1.72
CA ARG A 337 18.19 13.97 -2.74
C ARG A 337 17.65 15.26 -2.14
N CYS A 338 18.07 15.61 -0.93
CA CYS A 338 17.73 16.88 -0.28
C CYS A 338 18.63 18.01 -0.81
N TRP A 339 18.18 19.26 -0.66
CA TRP A 339 18.93 20.43 -1.12
C TRP A 339 18.86 21.61 -0.14
N ASN A 340 19.72 22.61 -0.36
CA ASN A 340 19.88 23.83 0.44
C ASN A 340 20.25 23.57 1.92
N ILE A 341 21.11 22.58 2.16
CA ILE A 341 21.66 22.29 3.50
C ILE A 341 22.92 23.14 3.72
N SER A 342 22.76 24.30 4.37
CA SER A 342 23.88 25.17 4.72
C SER A 342 24.61 24.72 5.99
N PHE A 343 25.82 25.24 6.21
CA PHE A 343 26.58 25.00 7.43
C PHE A 343 25.83 25.49 8.68
N ASP A 344 25.26 26.69 8.62
CA ASP A 344 24.54 27.30 9.74
C ASP A 344 23.34 26.46 10.18
N ILE A 345 22.59 25.86 9.23
CA ILE A 345 21.45 25.03 9.60
C ILE A 345 21.88 23.69 10.19
N ALA A 346 22.98 23.11 9.70
CA ALA A 346 23.49 21.81 10.14
C ALA A 346 24.28 21.89 11.44
N THR A 347 24.77 23.07 11.83
CA THR A 347 25.65 23.30 13.00
C THR A 347 25.18 22.61 14.28
N PRO A 348 23.88 22.61 14.66
CA PRO A 348 23.42 21.90 15.85
C PRO A 348 23.66 20.39 15.78
N VAL A 349 23.43 19.76 14.63
CA VAL A 349 23.66 18.32 14.42
C VAL A 349 25.16 18.01 14.42
N LEU A 350 25.97 18.87 13.80
CA LEU A 350 27.43 18.73 13.81
C LEU A 350 28.03 18.80 15.21
N SER A 351 27.41 19.57 16.10
CA SER A 351 27.89 19.82 17.47
C SER A 351 27.28 18.86 18.50
N ALA A 352 26.23 18.12 18.13
CA ALA A 352 25.52 17.23 19.02
C ALA A 352 26.22 15.88 19.18
N THR A 353 26.00 15.24 20.32
CA THR A 353 26.38 13.84 20.56
C THR A 353 25.18 12.94 20.32
N PHE A 354 25.35 11.92 19.49
CA PHE A 354 24.32 10.90 19.27
C PHE A 354 24.85 9.53 19.73
N PRO A 355 24.57 9.08 20.96
CA PRO A 355 25.18 7.89 21.53
C PRO A 355 24.78 6.57 20.84
N TYR A 356 23.67 6.57 20.09
CA TYR A 356 23.14 5.39 19.42
C TYR A 356 23.13 5.48 17.89
N LEU A 357 23.62 6.58 17.30
CA LEU A 357 23.58 6.79 15.86
C LEU A 357 24.52 5.82 15.17
N GLN A 358 23.94 4.96 14.33
CA GLN A 358 24.65 3.90 13.62
C GLN A 358 24.70 4.18 12.13
N ASN A 359 23.60 4.66 11.55
CA ASN A 359 23.47 4.82 10.12
C ASN A 359 23.18 6.28 9.80
N VAL A 360 24.11 6.94 9.10
CA VAL A 360 23.86 8.23 8.45
C VAL A 360 24.09 8.07 6.96
N SER A 361 23.09 8.43 6.16
CA SER A 361 23.19 8.41 4.70
C SER A 361 22.84 9.76 4.12
N VAL A 362 23.74 10.31 3.30
CA VAL A 362 23.48 11.48 2.46
C VAL A 362 23.61 11.01 1.02
N VAL A 363 22.50 10.96 0.29
CA VAL A 363 22.46 10.55 -1.12
C VAL A 363 22.12 11.77 -1.94
N GLU A 364 23.02 12.18 -2.83
CA GLU A 364 22.82 13.35 -3.69
C GLU A 364 22.20 12.98 -5.04
N CYS A 365 21.61 13.96 -5.74
CA CYS A 365 21.12 13.75 -7.09
C CYS A 365 22.26 13.97 -8.10
N ALA A 366 22.54 12.97 -8.95
CA ALA A 366 23.63 13.01 -9.91
C ALA A 366 23.50 14.13 -10.98
N PHE A 367 22.28 14.63 -11.20
CA PHE A 367 21.94 15.38 -12.41
C PHE A 367 21.62 16.87 -12.20
N ASN A 368 21.69 17.41 -10.98
CA ASN A 368 21.31 18.81 -10.72
C ASN A 368 22.32 19.54 -9.83
N CYS A 369 23.05 20.48 -10.42
CA CYS A 369 24.04 21.36 -9.76
C CYS A 369 23.46 22.35 -8.73
N TYR A 370 22.14 22.33 -8.51
CA TYR A 370 21.45 23.19 -7.52
C TYR A 370 21.28 22.54 -6.14
N HIS A 371 21.77 21.31 -5.93
CA HIS A 371 21.72 20.63 -4.63
C HIS A 371 22.90 21.05 -3.76
N PHE A 372 22.83 22.24 -3.18
CA PHE A 372 23.86 22.66 -2.23
C PHE A 372 23.69 21.92 -0.90
N ILE A 373 24.68 21.07 -0.57
CA ILE A 373 24.87 20.48 0.76
C ILE A 373 26.27 20.86 1.21
N CYS A 374 26.38 21.52 2.36
CA CYS A 374 27.66 22.02 2.86
C CYS A 374 28.68 20.88 3.08
N PRO A 375 29.96 21.07 2.72
CA PRO A 375 30.99 20.04 2.82
C PRO A 375 31.16 19.46 4.23
N GLU A 376 31.00 20.29 5.26
CA GLU A 376 31.14 19.89 6.66
C GLU A 376 30.08 18.85 7.06
N PHE A 377 28.85 19.02 6.58
CA PHE A 377 27.79 18.04 6.83
C PHE A 377 28.02 16.73 6.09
N ARG A 378 28.53 16.77 4.85
CA ARG A 378 28.91 15.56 4.10
C ARG A 378 30.03 14.79 4.82
N GLN A 379 31.05 15.51 5.26
CA GLN A 379 32.17 14.91 5.99
C GLN A 379 31.73 14.33 7.34
N TRP A 380 30.82 15.01 8.05
CA TRP A 380 30.25 14.49 9.28
C TRP A 380 29.47 13.20 9.02
N ALA A 381 28.62 13.15 8.00
CA ALA A 381 27.83 11.98 7.64
C ALA A 381 28.71 10.78 7.21
N SER A 382 29.79 11.01 6.47
CA SER A 382 30.67 9.94 5.99
C SER A 382 31.40 9.21 7.13
N ASN A 383 31.57 9.84 8.29
CA ASN A 383 32.14 9.17 9.47
C ASN A 383 31.24 8.06 10.04
N TYR A 384 29.95 8.08 9.71
CA TYR A 384 28.97 7.07 10.12
C TYR A 384 28.62 6.08 9.00
N SER A 385 28.92 6.40 7.75
CA SER A 385 28.66 5.49 6.63
C SER A 385 29.72 4.37 6.61
N ASN A 386 29.32 3.13 6.89
CA ASN A 386 30.14 1.95 6.61
C ASN A 386 30.34 1.81 5.08
N SER A 387 31.37 2.45 4.52
CA SER A 387 32.05 2.29 3.21
C SER A 387 31.30 1.97 1.89
N ASN A 388 30.03 1.55 1.90
CA ASN A 388 29.25 1.18 0.72
C ASN A 388 28.58 2.38 0.03
N VAL A 389 28.48 3.55 0.69
CA VAL A 389 27.91 4.77 0.09
C VAL A 389 28.91 5.47 -0.85
N ASN A 390 30.21 5.18 -0.73
CA ASN A 390 31.25 5.82 -1.55
C ASN A 390 31.19 5.44 -3.04
N HIS A 391 30.66 4.26 -3.39
CA HIS A 391 30.55 3.86 -4.81
C HIS A 391 29.58 4.74 -5.62
N ASN A 392 28.46 5.17 -5.03
CA ASN A 392 27.51 6.03 -5.73
C ASN A 392 28.05 7.46 -5.92
N ASN A 393 28.87 7.94 -4.98
CA ASN A 393 29.54 9.24 -5.10
C ASN A 393 30.69 9.22 -6.13
N GLU A 394 31.45 8.12 -6.22
CA GLU A 394 32.46 7.93 -7.29
C GLU A 394 31.79 7.86 -8.68
N LEU A 395 30.67 7.17 -8.81
CA LEU A 395 29.90 7.09 -10.06
C LEU A 395 29.31 8.43 -10.48
N CYS A 396 28.83 9.25 -9.54
CA CYS A 396 28.38 10.62 -9.83
C CYS A 396 29.53 11.52 -10.32
N ASN A 397 30.72 11.40 -9.70
CA ASN A 397 31.91 12.14 -10.15
C ASN A 397 32.34 11.73 -11.56
N ILE A 398 32.25 10.45 -11.92
CA ILE A 398 32.51 9.94 -13.28
C ILE A 398 31.48 10.51 -14.28
N ALA A 399 30.19 10.54 -13.92
CA ALA A 399 29.12 11.09 -14.77
C ALA A 399 29.28 12.61 -15.00
N MET A 400 29.66 13.38 -13.97
CA MET A 400 29.95 14.82 -14.12
C MET A 400 31.20 15.09 -14.98
N ASN A 401 32.21 14.23 -14.89
CA ASN A 401 33.39 14.31 -15.76
C ASN A 401 33.04 14.01 -17.22
N LYS A 402 32.05 13.14 -17.50
CA LYS A 402 31.54 12.90 -18.87
C LYS A 402 30.96 14.14 -19.53
N HIS A 403 30.26 14.97 -18.75
CA HIS A 403 29.57 16.15 -19.27
C HIS A 403 30.52 17.33 -19.56
N ASN A 404 31.75 17.28 -19.01
CA ASN A 404 32.79 18.30 -19.16
C ASN A 404 34.03 17.80 -19.95
N ALA A 405 34.02 16.54 -20.39
CA ALA A 405 35.12 15.88 -21.09
C ALA A 405 35.10 16.15 -22.60
N GLY A 406 36.26 16.42 -23.19
CA GLY A 406 36.43 16.39 -24.66
C GLY A 406 36.45 14.96 -25.21
N ASP A 407 36.30 14.80 -26.53
CA ASP A 407 36.07 13.53 -27.25
C ASP A 407 36.95 12.34 -26.81
N VAL A 408 38.20 12.59 -26.39
CA VAL A 408 39.15 11.54 -25.96
C VAL A 408 38.80 10.94 -24.57
N GLN A 409 38.22 11.74 -23.66
CA GLN A 409 37.78 11.28 -22.34
C GLN A 409 36.42 10.59 -22.40
N GLN A 410 35.64 10.83 -23.46
CA GLN A 410 34.32 10.25 -23.65
C GLN A 410 34.39 8.73 -23.96
N GLN A 411 35.40 8.29 -24.73
CA GLN A 411 35.65 6.86 -25.00
C GLN A 411 36.03 6.06 -23.75
N GLN A 412 36.84 6.63 -22.86
CA GLN A 412 37.21 5.96 -21.59
C GLN A 412 36.00 5.81 -20.66
N ILE A 413 35.08 6.77 -20.68
CA ILE A 413 33.85 6.72 -19.88
C ILE A 413 32.84 5.73 -20.48
N GLU A 414 32.75 5.64 -21.81
CA GLU A 414 31.94 4.60 -22.48
C GLU A 414 32.48 3.18 -22.23
N GLU A 415 33.80 3.01 -22.16
CA GLU A 415 34.43 1.74 -21.79
C GLU A 415 34.06 1.32 -20.35
N VAL A 416 34.06 2.27 -19.40
CA VAL A 416 33.63 2.01 -18.02
C VAL A 416 32.13 1.68 -17.95
N LEU A 417 31.27 2.41 -18.65
CA LEU A 417 29.82 2.17 -18.67
C LEU A 417 29.44 0.86 -19.37
N SER A 418 30.22 0.41 -20.35
CA SER A 418 30.00 -0.88 -21.04
C SER A 418 30.15 -2.11 -20.12
N ASN A 419 30.87 -1.94 -19.01
CA ASN A 419 31.00 -2.96 -17.97
C ASN A 419 29.78 -3.02 -17.02
N TYR A 420 28.81 -2.10 -17.14
CA TYR A 420 27.64 -1.99 -16.24
C TYR A 420 26.32 -1.78 -17.02
N PRO A 421 25.80 -2.81 -17.72
CA PRO A 421 24.69 -2.71 -18.66
C PRO A 421 23.32 -2.33 -18.06
N ALA A 422 23.15 -2.45 -16.74
CA ALA A 422 21.93 -2.02 -16.06
C ALA A 422 21.66 -0.49 -16.17
N LEU A 423 22.71 0.32 -16.39
CA LEU A 423 22.61 1.78 -16.48
C LEU A 423 22.25 2.33 -17.87
N ASP A 424 22.50 1.62 -18.98
CA ASP A 424 22.06 2.06 -20.32
C ASP A 424 20.53 1.93 -20.51
N PHE A 425 19.91 1.11 -19.66
CA PHE A 425 18.48 0.81 -19.71
C PHE A 425 17.61 1.97 -19.16
N ASP A 426 18.06 2.63 -18.09
CA ASP A 426 17.38 3.79 -17.48
C ASP A 426 17.30 5.02 -18.40
N LEU A 427 18.22 5.14 -19.36
CA LEU A 427 18.24 6.27 -20.30
C LEU A 427 17.18 6.16 -21.41
N ARG A 428 16.61 4.97 -21.66
CA ARG A 428 15.73 4.73 -22.83
C ARG A 428 14.26 4.53 -22.48
N PHE A 429 13.92 4.11 -21.26
CA PHE A 429 12.57 3.77 -20.85
C PHE A 429 11.94 4.83 -19.95
N ASN A 430 11.59 5.97 -20.55
CA ASN A 430 10.75 6.95 -19.86
C ASN A 430 9.68 7.53 -20.80
N PHE A 431 8.90 6.67 -21.46
CA PHE A 431 7.59 7.03 -22.03
C PHE A 431 6.63 5.82 -22.10
N ASP A 432 5.54 5.94 -21.32
CA ASP A 432 4.16 5.49 -21.57
C ASP A 432 3.82 3.97 -21.55
N VAL A 433 3.42 3.45 -20.38
CA VAL A 433 2.69 2.17 -20.25
C VAL A 433 1.72 2.21 -19.05
N ASP A 434 0.54 2.84 -19.18
CA ASP A 434 -0.47 2.80 -18.10
C ASP A 434 -1.88 2.33 -18.54
N ALA A 435 -2.16 2.13 -19.83
CA ALA A 435 -3.53 1.82 -20.29
C ALA A 435 -3.83 0.32 -20.50
N VAL A 436 -2.83 -0.50 -20.86
CA VAL A 436 -3.08 -1.88 -21.33
C VAL A 436 -3.03 -2.92 -20.18
N GLY A 437 -2.28 -2.65 -19.11
CA GLY A 437 -2.12 -3.58 -17.98
C GLY A 437 -3.34 -3.71 -17.06
N ALA A 438 -4.14 -2.65 -16.90
CA ALA A 438 -5.25 -2.63 -15.96
C ALA A 438 -6.39 -3.60 -16.36
N SER A 439 -6.71 -3.68 -17.66
CA SER A 439 -7.80 -4.51 -18.19
C SER A 439 -7.57 -6.03 -18.01
N LEU A 440 -6.31 -6.47 -18.11
CA LEU A 440 -5.97 -7.90 -18.02
C LEU A 440 -5.99 -8.41 -16.58
N VAL A 441 -5.51 -7.60 -15.63
CA VAL A 441 -5.47 -7.94 -14.20
C VAL A 441 -6.89 -8.00 -13.61
N ASP A 442 -7.77 -7.07 -14.02
CA ASP A 442 -9.17 -7.04 -13.58
C ASP A 442 -9.93 -8.32 -13.99
N ASN A 443 -9.71 -8.83 -15.21
CA ASN A 443 -10.35 -10.07 -15.71
C ASN A 443 -9.91 -11.35 -14.97
N ILE A 444 -8.65 -11.41 -14.54
CA ILE A 444 -8.12 -12.56 -13.78
C ILE A 444 -8.72 -12.57 -12.37
N PHE A 445 -8.82 -11.42 -11.72
CA PHE A 445 -9.37 -11.30 -10.39
C PHE A 445 -10.87 -11.56 -10.32
N ASP A 446 -11.60 -11.11 -11.35
CA ASP A 446 -13.02 -11.40 -11.47
C ASP A 446 -13.30 -12.91 -11.46
N ARG A 447 -12.42 -13.72 -12.08
CA ARG A 447 -12.53 -15.18 -12.09
C ARG A 447 -12.22 -15.82 -10.72
N TYR A 448 -11.35 -15.25 -9.90
CA TYR A 448 -10.99 -15.79 -8.58
C TYR A 448 -12.04 -15.52 -7.50
N ILE A 449 -12.69 -14.35 -7.49
CA ILE A 449 -13.77 -14.05 -6.55
C ILE A 449 -15.00 -14.94 -6.82
N ASP A 450 -15.23 -15.28 -8.09
CA ASP A 450 -16.29 -16.23 -8.45
C ASP A 450 -15.96 -17.64 -7.94
N LEU A 451 -14.68 -18.03 -7.88
CA LEU A 451 -14.22 -19.29 -7.25
C LEU A 451 -14.55 -19.35 -5.73
N ASP A 452 -14.42 -18.23 -5.01
CA ASP A 452 -14.79 -18.16 -3.58
C ASP A 452 -16.30 -18.37 -3.36
N SER A 453 -17.13 -17.88 -4.29
CA SER A 453 -18.59 -18.10 -4.26
C SER A 453 -18.96 -19.58 -4.46
N VAL A 454 -18.16 -20.32 -5.24
CA VAL A 454 -18.29 -21.77 -5.45
C VAL A 454 -17.95 -22.55 -4.17
N LEU A 455 -16.91 -22.15 -3.43
CA LEU A 455 -16.53 -22.76 -2.15
C LEU A 455 -17.51 -22.46 -1.00
N ALA A 456 -18.28 -21.38 -1.12
CA ALA A 456 -19.26 -20.96 -0.14
C ALA A 456 -20.60 -21.72 -0.25
N SER A 457 -20.86 -22.40 -1.36
CA SER A 457 -22.10 -23.17 -1.59
C SER A 457 -22.19 -24.44 -0.71
N PRO A 458 -23.33 -24.70 -0.05
CA PRO A 458 -23.53 -25.94 0.71
C PRO A 458 -24.02 -27.05 -0.23
N SER A 459 -23.12 -27.81 -0.85
CA SER A 459 -23.51 -29.08 -1.46
C SER A 459 -23.61 -30.16 -0.39
N GLY A 460 -24.85 -30.53 -0.08
CA GLY A 460 -25.17 -31.66 0.77
C GLY A 460 -24.85 -33.00 0.11
N ALA A 461 -24.30 -33.90 0.92
CA ALA A 461 -24.41 -35.36 0.85
C ALA A 461 -24.13 -36.05 -0.51
N GLY A 462 -22.90 -36.55 -0.63
CA GLY A 462 -22.65 -37.93 -1.04
C GLY A 462 -22.70 -38.22 -2.53
N GLN A 463 -21.58 -38.00 -3.21
CA GLN A 463 -21.12 -38.88 -4.29
C GLN A 463 -19.61 -38.72 -4.44
N ASN A 464 -18.88 -39.83 -4.31
CA ASN A 464 -17.52 -39.96 -4.81
C ASN A 464 -17.60 -39.77 -6.33
N GLY A 465 -17.09 -38.66 -6.85
CA GLY A 465 -17.06 -38.36 -8.27
C GLY A 465 -15.86 -37.48 -8.56
N ILE A 466 -14.94 -38.01 -9.34
CA ILE A 466 -13.77 -37.34 -9.92
C ILE A 466 -14.23 -36.00 -10.52
N ILE A 467 -13.72 -34.89 -9.98
CA ILE A 467 -13.79 -33.59 -10.65
C ILE A 467 -12.91 -33.74 -11.89
N SER A 468 -13.52 -33.68 -13.07
CA SER A 468 -12.85 -33.96 -14.35
C SER A 468 -11.82 -32.90 -14.70
N ASP A 469 -10.73 -33.33 -15.32
CA ASP A 469 -9.61 -32.54 -15.84
C ASP A 469 -10.00 -31.49 -16.90
N ASN A 470 -11.29 -31.37 -17.26
CA ASN A 470 -11.78 -30.52 -18.36
C ASN A 470 -12.06 -29.05 -18.00
N ILE A 471 -11.91 -28.62 -16.75
CA ILE A 471 -12.02 -27.19 -16.39
C ILE A 471 -10.70 -26.45 -16.70
N PHE A 472 -9.57 -27.17 -16.76
CA PHE A 472 -8.24 -26.57 -16.93
C PHE A 472 -7.94 -26.17 -18.40
N ASP A 473 -8.41 -26.95 -19.38
CA ASP A 473 -8.09 -26.72 -20.80
C ASP A 473 -8.81 -25.53 -21.44
N GLN A 474 -9.83 -24.96 -20.79
CA GLN A 474 -10.53 -23.77 -21.29
C GLN A 474 -9.88 -22.44 -20.85
N TYR A 475 -8.83 -22.49 -20.02
CA TYR A 475 -8.23 -21.30 -19.40
C TYR A 475 -6.78 -21.00 -19.83
N LEU A 476 -6.18 -21.86 -20.67
CA LEU A 476 -4.84 -21.67 -21.25
C LEU A 476 -4.91 -21.61 -22.78
N ASP A 477 -5.28 -20.46 -23.32
CA ASP A 477 -4.91 -20.08 -24.69
C ASP A 477 -4.66 -18.56 -24.72
N LEU A 478 -3.44 -18.17 -24.31
CA LEU A 478 -2.97 -16.78 -24.24
C LEU A 478 -1.92 -16.46 -25.32
N ASP A 479 -1.59 -17.43 -26.19
CA ASP A 479 -0.58 -17.26 -27.25
C ASP A 479 -1.18 -16.98 -28.64
N SER A 480 -2.51 -17.00 -28.80
CA SER A 480 -3.16 -16.81 -30.11
C SER A 480 -3.63 -15.37 -30.43
N VAL A 481 -3.37 -14.39 -29.56
CA VAL A 481 -3.84 -12.99 -29.74
C VAL A 481 -2.74 -12.03 -30.26
N LEU A 482 -1.49 -12.50 -30.39
CA LEU A 482 -0.39 -11.72 -30.96
C LEU A 482 -0.14 -12.08 -32.44
N ALA A 483 -1.10 -11.75 -33.31
CA ALA A 483 -0.88 -11.70 -34.75
C ALA A 483 -1.43 -10.39 -35.32
N SER A 484 -0.52 -9.48 -35.64
CA SER A 484 -0.81 -8.21 -36.34
C SER A 484 -1.41 -8.48 -37.72
N PRO A 485 -2.14 -7.48 -38.26
CA PRO A 485 -1.94 -7.14 -39.67
C PRO A 485 -1.52 -5.69 -39.81
N SER A 486 -0.37 -5.54 -40.46
CA SER A 486 0.11 -4.35 -41.12
C SER A 486 -0.71 -4.00 -42.36
N ASP A 487 -0.63 -2.71 -42.69
CA ASP A 487 -0.61 -2.13 -44.03
C ASP A 487 -1.88 -1.64 -44.74
N THR A 488 -1.88 -0.30 -44.89
CA THR A 488 -2.03 0.49 -46.13
C THR A 488 -3.41 0.63 -46.77
N GLY A 489 -3.80 1.90 -46.97
CA GLY A 489 -4.91 2.27 -47.85
C GLY A 489 -5.14 3.78 -47.88
N GLN A 490 -4.43 4.46 -48.78
CA GLN A 490 -4.55 5.89 -49.08
C GLN A 490 -5.93 6.33 -49.61
N ASN A 491 -6.12 7.65 -49.58
CA ASN A 491 -6.90 8.52 -50.48
C ASN A 491 -8.38 8.77 -50.17
N GLY A 492 -8.74 10.06 -50.18
CA GLY A 492 -10.11 10.50 -50.44
C GLY A 492 -10.47 11.87 -49.88
N THR A 493 -9.99 12.93 -50.54
CA THR A 493 -10.50 14.31 -50.46
C THR A 493 -12.01 14.42 -50.71
N ASN A 494 -12.69 15.30 -49.98
CA ASN A 494 -13.81 16.21 -50.33
C ASN A 494 -14.50 16.60 -49.00
N GLY A 495 -14.66 17.87 -48.60
CA GLY A 495 -15.12 19.01 -49.38
C GLY A 495 -16.65 19.14 -49.22
N ASN A 496 -17.12 19.88 -48.21
CA ASN A 496 -18.24 20.84 -48.30
C ASN A 496 -18.71 21.35 -46.92
N ASP A 497 -18.52 22.65 -46.72
CA ASP A 497 -19.50 23.68 -46.32
C ASP A 497 -20.78 23.29 -45.57
N GLY A 498 -21.04 24.06 -44.51
CA GLY A 498 -22.29 24.80 -44.42
C GLY A 498 -23.16 24.59 -43.18
N ASN A 499 -23.20 25.65 -42.35
CA ASN A 499 -24.08 25.98 -41.22
C ASN A 499 -23.84 25.35 -39.84
#